data_AF-A0A1G1MFX7-F1
#
_entry.id   AF-A0A1G1MFX7-F1
#
_cell.length_a   1.000
_cell.length_b   1.000
_cell.length_c   1.000
_cell.angle_alpha   90.00
_cell.angle_beta   90.00
_cell.angle_gamma   90.00
#
_symmetry.space_group_name_H-M   'P 1'
#
loop_
_entity.id
_entity.type
_entity.pdbx_description
1 polymer ?
#
loop_
_entity_poly.entity_id
_entity_poly.type
_entity_poly.pdbx_seq_one_letter_code
_entity_poly.pdbx_strand_id
1 'polypeptide(L)'
;MDKERSMGVTVFGWLFIIGGILGILGKISAAMRASAMLDVKYILAFVISALCLTCGIYLLKLRPWAKQLAIVLAGINTIYALIIFNGLAKTDYSKMMDYASKKQEQMVQEQYKPEYQKKALEAIERQKQITEKAMPILFAIVTGITIGWNIIIIFFFTRPKVKEQFTGAESPQRSGGDQGAV
;
A
#
# COMPACT_ATOMS: atom_id res chain seq x y z
N MET A 1 22.54 -16.52 -22.12
CA MET A 1 22.07 -15.29 -22.79
C MET A 1 21.09 -14.60 -21.86
N ASP A 2 21.49 -13.46 -21.31
CA ASP A 2 20.58 -12.65 -20.51
C ASP A 2 19.45 -12.15 -21.41
N LYS A 3 18.22 -12.41 -21.02
CA LYS A 3 17.07 -11.88 -21.75
C LYS A 3 17.00 -10.38 -21.54
N GLU A 4 16.89 -9.63 -22.63
CA GLU A 4 16.62 -8.21 -22.54
C GLU A 4 15.29 -7.98 -21.82
N ARG A 5 15.37 -7.27 -20.69
CA ARG A 5 14.21 -6.88 -19.89
C ARG A 5 13.67 -5.57 -20.42
N SER A 6 12.35 -5.45 -20.55
CA SER A 6 11.74 -4.13 -20.77
C SER A 6 12.11 -3.21 -19.60
N MET A 7 12.46 -1.97 -19.93
CA MET A 7 12.69 -0.92 -18.93
C MET A 7 11.51 -0.79 -17.96
N GLY A 8 10.28 -0.95 -18.43
CA GLY A 8 9.09 -0.91 -17.57
C GLY A 8 9.04 -2.03 -16.54
N VAL A 9 9.42 -3.26 -16.90
CA VAL A 9 9.48 -4.38 -15.95
C VAL A 9 10.52 -4.13 -14.87
N THR A 10 11.66 -3.54 -15.26
CA THR A 10 12.71 -3.12 -14.32
C THR A 10 12.19 -2.06 -13.35
N VAL A 11 11.54 -1.01 -13.86
CA VAL A 11 10.97 0.07 -13.04
C VAL A 11 9.92 -0.47 -12.07
N PHE A 12 8.95 -1.26 -12.54
CA PHE A 12 7.94 -1.86 -11.67
C PHE A 12 8.56 -2.82 -10.65
N GLY A 13 9.52 -3.66 -11.05
CA GLY A 13 10.23 -4.55 -10.13
C GLY A 13 10.87 -3.79 -8.98
N TRP A 14 11.58 -2.69 -9.28
CA TRP A 14 12.18 -1.82 -8.25
C TRP A 14 11.13 -1.12 -7.38
N LEU A 15 10.04 -0.62 -7.95
CA LEU A 15 8.96 0.01 -7.18
C LEU A 15 8.33 -0.95 -6.18
N PHE A 16 8.11 -2.21 -6.57
CA PHE A 16 7.61 -3.25 -5.68
C PHE A 16 8.62 -3.59 -4.56
N ILE A 17 9.93 -3.63 -4.87
CA ILE A 17 10.98 -3.85 -3.87
C ILE A 17 11.03 -2.69 -2.89
N ILE A 18 11.12 -1.45 -3.36
CA ILE A 18 11.20 -0.25 -2.53
C ILE A 18 9.93 -0.14 -1.66
N GLY A 19 8.75 -0.33 -2.26
CA GLY A 19 7.48 -0.32 -1.54
C GLY A 19 7.41 -1.42 -0.47
N GLY A 20 7.88 -2.63 -0.78
CA GLY A 20 7.96 -3.74 0.19
C GLY A 20 8.90 -3.43 1.36
N ILE A 21 10.09 -2.89 1.09
CA ILE A 21 11.06 -2.50 2.14
C ILE A 21 10.49 -1.40 3.03
N LEU A 22 9.96 -0.32 2.43
CA LEU A 22 9.37 0.79 3.18
C LEU A 22 8.16 0.32 4.01
N GLY A 23 7.35 -0.58 3.46
CA GLY A 23 6.24 -1.22 4.18
C GLY A 23 6.72 -1.97 5.42
N ILE A 24 7.72 -2.85 5.26
CA ILE A 24 8.30 -3.60 6.38
C ILE A 24 8.90 -2.67 7.44
N LEU A 25 9.75 -1.71 7.04
CA LEU A 25 10.40 -0.77 7.95
C LEU A 25 9.37 0.09 8.72
N GLY A 26 8.34 0.57 8.02
CA GLY A 26 7.25 1.34 8.64
C GLY A 26 6.50 0.52 9.70
N LYS A 27 6.27 -0.77 9.46
CA LYS A 27 5.61 -1.64 10.44
C LYS A 27 6.50 -2.03 11.61
N ILE A 28 7.79 -2.26 11.39
CA ILE A 28 8.76 -2.48 12.48
C ILE A 28 8.80 -1.24 13.38
N SER A 29 8.91 -0.04 12.79
CA SER A 29 8.92 1.22 13.54
C SER A 29 7.63 1.42 14.35
N ALA A 30 6.47 1.13 13.76
CA ALA A 30 5.19 1.20 14.45
C ALA A 30 5.08 0.17 15.59
N ALA A 31 5.51 -1.07 15.36
CA ALA A 31 5.49 -2.14 16.36
C ALA A 31 6.37 -1.81 17.57
N MET A 32 7.54 -1.20 17.34
CA MET A 32 8.44 -0.74 18.41
C MET A 32 7.83 0.39 19.25
N ARG A 33 6.99 1.24 18.67
CA ARG A 33 6.33 2.34 19.40
C ARG A 33 5.07 1.92 20.15
N ALA A 34 4.32 0.96 19.60
CA ALA A 34 2.99 0.61 20.08
C ALA A 34 2.94 -0.64 20.96
N SER A 35 4.06 -1.36 21.17
CA SER A 35 4.09 -2.66 21.86
C SER A 35 3.06 -3.67 21.32
N ALA A 36 2.65 -3.50 20.06
CA ALA A 36 1.49 -4.17 19.44
C ALA A 36 1.91 -5.20 18.39
N MET A 37 3.01 -5.94 18.63
CA MET A 37 3.58 -6.90 17.66
C MET A 37 2.61 -8.03 17.24
N LEU A 38 1.53 -8.26 17.99
CA LEU A 38 0.60 -9.39 17.77
C LEU A 38 -0.78 -9.00 17.25
N ASP A 39 -1.04 -7.74 16.93
CA ASP A 39 -2.32 -7.39 16.30
C ASP A 39 -2.35 -7.95 14.86
N VAL A 40 -3.39 -8.72 14.56
CA VAL A 40 -3.64 -9.40 13.28
C VAL A 40 -3.48 -8.45 12.10
N LYS A 41 -3.84 -7.17 12.26
CA LYS A 41 -3.68 -6.13 11.22
C LYS A 41 -2.21 -5.90 10.86
N TYR A 42 -1.32 -5.94 11.84
CA TYR A 42 0.12 -5.76 11.62
C TYR A 42 0.74 -6.97 10.94
N ILE A 43 0.37 -8.18 11.37
CA ILE A 43 0.83 -9.42 10.75
C ILE A 43 0.40 -9.46 9.28
N LEU A 44 -0.87 -9.17 8.99
CA LEU A 44 -1.37 -9.13 7.62
C LEU A 44 -0.63 -8.09 6.77
N ALA A 45 -0.42 -6.88 7.30
CA ALA A 45 0.31 -5.84 6.57
C ALA A 45 1.79 -6.19 6.33
N PHE A 46 2.42 -6.88 7.29
CA PHE A 46 3.79 -7.39 7.13
C PHE A 46 3.86 -8.45 6.02
N VAL A 47 2.92 -9.41 6.01
CA VAL A 47 2.82 -10.44 4.96
C VAL A 47 2.63 -9.81 3.59
N ILE A 48 1.73 -8.82 3.45
CA ILE A 48 1.53 -8.11 2.18
C ILE A 48 2.82 -7.42 1.72
N SER A 49 3.54 -6.77 2.63
CA SER A 49 4.80 -6.08 2.30
C SER A 49 5.89 -7.07 1.85
N ALA A 50 5.98 -8.24 2.50
CA ALA A 50 6.88 -9.32 2.11
C ALA A 50 6.51 -9.94 0.75
N LEU A 51 5.21 -10.07 0.46
CA LEU A 51 4.71 -10.50 -0.85
C LEU A 51 5.06 -9.50 -1.94
N CYS A 52 4.93 -8.19 -1.68
CA CYS A 52 5.36 -7.14 -2.62
C CYS A 52 6.87 -7.21 -2.91
N LEU A 53 7.69 -7.36 -1.87
CA LEU A 53 9.14 -7.52 -2.01
C LEU A 53 9.48 -8.74 -2.87
N THR A 54 8.90 -9.89 -2.53
CA THR A 54 9.10 -11.15 -3.26
C THR A 54 8.63 -11.01 -4.71
N CYS A 55 7.45 -10.43 -4.92
CA CYS A 55 6.93 -10.15 -6.26
C CYS A 55 7.91 -9.30 -7.08
N GLY A 56 8.43 -8.20 -6.52
CA GLY A 56 9.40 -7.34 -7.21
C GLY A 56 10.69 -8.07 -7.60
N ILE A 57 11.27 -8.86 -6.70
CA ILE A 57 12.47 -9.67 -6.99
C ILE A 57 12.20 -10.66 -8.14
N TYR A 58 11.06 -11.34 -8.12
CA TYR A 58 10.74 -12.36 -9.11
C TYR A 58 10.23 -11.77 -10.44
N LEU A 59 9.69 -10.54 -10.44
CA LEU A 59 9.45 -9.75 -11.65
C LEU A 59 10.77 -9.42 -12.36
N LEU A 60 11.81 -9.02 -11.62
CA LEU A 60 13.15 -8.77 -12.19
C LEU A 60 13.81 -10.04 -12.74
N LYS A 61 13.40 -11.21 -12.27
CA LYS A 61 13.79 -12.54 -12.77
C LYS A 61 12.87 -13.06 -13.89
N LEU A 62 11.92 -12.27 -14.36
CA LEU A 62 10.97 -12.62 -15.43
C LEU A 62 10.19 -13.91 -15.18
N ARG A 63 9.83 -14.18 -13.92
CA ARG A 63 9.09 -15.41 -13.57
C ARG A 63 7.59 -15.22 -13.83
N PRO A 64 6.93 -16.10 -14.63
CA PRO A 64 5.55 -15.87 -15.06
C PRO A 64 4.54 -15.80 -13.93
N TRP A 65 4.76 -16.53 -12.83
CA TRP A 65 3.91 -16.45 -11.64
C TRP A 65 3.99 -15.07 -10.94
N ALA A 66 5.14 -14.39 -11.00
CA ALA A 66 5.32 -13.09 -10.33
C ALA A 66 4.46 -12.00 -10.96
N LYS A 67 4.29 -12.07 -12.28
CA LYS A 67 3.36 -11.22 -13.02
C LYS A 67 1.91 -11.46 -12.57
N GLN A 68 1.49 -12.72 -12.45
CA GLN A 68 0.15 -13.05 -11.98
C GLN A 68 -0.07 -12.55 -10.55
N LEU A 69 0.94 -12.72 -9.68
CA LEU A 69 0.90 -12.19 -8.33
C LEU A 69 0.75 -10.66 -8.31
N ALA A 70 1.50 -9.93 -9.15
CA ALA A 70 1.39 -8.47 -9.23
C ALA A 70 -0.02 -8.01 -9.62
N ILE A 71 -0.64 -8.69 -10.60
CA ILE A 71 -2.02 -8.40 -11.04
C ILE A 71 -3.02 -8.71 -9.93
N VAL A 72 -2.88 -9.86 -9.26
CA VAL A 72 -3.76 -10.26 -8.15
C VAL A 72 -3.64 -9.28 -6.97
N LEU A 73 -2.42 -8.89 -6.58
CA LEU A 73 -2.19 -7.92 -5.52
C LEU A 73 -2.80 -6.55 -5.86
N ALA A 74 -2.64 -6.08 -7.11
CA ALA A 74 -3.26 -4.84 -7.57
C ALA A 74 -4.80 -4.93 -7.55
N GLY A 75 -5.38 -6.07 -7.94
CA GLY A 75 -6.81 -6.32 -7.86
C GLY A 75 -7.35 -6.31 -6.43
N ILE A 76 -6.71 -7.06 -5.53
CA ILE A 76 -7.06 -7.10 -4.09
C ILE A 76 -6.96 -5.69 -3.48
N ASN A 77 -5.88 -4.96 -3.77
CA ASN A 77 -5.69 -3.60 -3.27
C ASN A 77 -6.78 -2.64 -3.79
N THR A 78 -7.23 -2.81 -5.03
CA THR A 78 -8.32 -2.01 -5.61
C THR A 78 -9.65 -2.29 -4.90
N ILE A 79 -9.98 -3.57 -4.68
CA ILE A 79 -11.19 -3.95 -3.94
C ILE A 79 -11.13 -3.39 -2.51
N TYR A 80 -9.98 -3.53 -1.84
CA TYR A 80 -9.77 -3.00 -0.50
C TYR A 80 -9.95 -1.47 -0.44
N ALA A 81 -9.37 -0.73 -1.39
CA ALA A 81 -9.53 0.72 -1.49
C ALA A 81 -11.01 1.13 -1.66
N LEU A 82 -11.78 0.39 -2.48
CA LEU A 82 -13.21 0.62 -2.68
C LEU A 82 -14.02 0.32 -1.42
N ILE A 83 -13.69 -0.75 -0.68
CA ILE A 83 -14.37 -1.08 0.59
C ILE A 83 -14.10 0.01 1.63
N ILE A 84 -12.86 0.47 1.78
CA ILE A 84 -12.51 1.56 2.71
C ILE A 84 -13.27 2.83 2.35
N PHE A 85 -13.24 3.20 1.07
CA PHE A 85 -13.88 4.42 0.59
C PHE A 85 -15.39 4.43 0.86
N ASN A 86 -16.06 3.29 0.65
CA ASN A 86 -17.51 3.18 0.85
C ASN A 86 -17.91 2.96 2.32
N GLY A 87 -17.18 2.14 3.07
CA GLY A 87 -17.63 1.62 4.38
C GLY A 87 -16.99 2.28 5.60
N LEU A 88 -15.72 2.68 5.53
CA LEU A 88 -14.94 3.12 6.70
C LEU A 88 -14.79 4.65 6.79
N ALA A 89 -14.82 5.36 5.66
CA ALA A 89 -14.55 6.79 5.61
C ALA A 89 -15.60 7.67 6.32
N LYS A 90 -16.85 7.21 6.46
CA LYS A 90 -17.92 8.04 7.06
C LYS A 90 -18.07 7.84 8.58
N THR A 91 -18.00 6.59 9.06
CA THR A 91 -18.43 6.25 10.42
C THR A 91 -17.30 6.27 11.45
N ASP A 92 -16.09 5.80 11.08
CA ASP A 92 -14.96 5.77 12.00
C ASP A 92 -14.21 7.11 12.03
N TYR A 93 -14.21 7.82 10.91
CA TYR A 93 -13.56 9.13 10.82
C TYR A 93 -14.25 10.20 11.67
N SER A 94 -15.58 10.32 11.57
CA SER A 94 -16.36 11.27 12.36
C SER A 94 -16.15 11.05 13.87
N LYS A 95 -16.17 9.79 14.32
CA LYS A 95 -15.87 9.43 15.71
C LYS A 95 -14.45 9.81 16.13
N MET A 96 -13.46 9.58 15.26
CA MET A 96 -12.07 9.93 15.55
C MET A 96 -11.88 11.45 15.64
N MET A 97 -12.52 12.21 14.74
CA MET A 97 -12.50 13.67 14.77
C MET A 97 -13.20 14.25 15.99
N ASP A 98 -14.34 13.70 16.38
CA ASP A 98 -15.04 14.11 17.60
C ASP A 98 -14.22 13.80 18.86
N TYR A 99 -13.57 12.63 18.92
CA TYR A 99 -12.69 12.28 20.02
C TYR A 99 -11.48 13.23 20.10
N ALA A 100 -10.84 13.51 18.96
CA ALA A 100 -9.71 14.42 18.88
C ALA A 100 -10.11 15.86 19.27
N SER A 101 -11.25 16.35 18.78
CA SER A 101 -11.79 17.68 19.13
C SER A 101 -12.04 17.79 20.62
N LYS A 102 -12.75 16.83 21.22
CA LYS A 102 -13.04 16.81 22.66
C LYS A 102 -11.77 16.80 23.50
N LYS A 103 -10.77 16.01 23.11
CA LYS A 103 -9.48 15.96 23.81
C LYS A 103 -8.74 17.29 23.71
N GLN A 104 -8.82 17.96 22.57
CA GLN A 104 -8.20 19.27 22.36
C GLN A 104 -8.92 20.38 23.12
N GLU A 105 -10.25 20.35 23.17
CA GLU A 105 -11.08 21.24 24.00
C GLU A 105 -10.74 21.09 25.49
N GLN A 106 -10.57 19.86 25.98
CA GLN A 106 -10.13 19.59 27.36
C GLN A 106 -8.75 20.20 27.65
N MET A 107 -7.77 19.99 26.76
CA MET A 107 -6.44 20.57 26.92
C MET A 107 -6.48 22.11 26.96
N VAL A 108 -7.35 22.73 26.15
CA VAL A 108 -7.51 24.19 26.17
C VAL A 108 -8.07 24.67 27.51
N GLN A 109 -9.05 23.96 28.07
CA GLN A 109 -9.62 24.29 29.37
C GLN A 109 -8.61 24.14 30.51
N GLU A 110 -7.75 23.13 30.47
CA GLU A 110 -6.73 22.87 31.49
C GLU A 110 -5.52 23.81 31.42
N GLN A 111 -5.09 24.19 30.21
CA GLN A 111 -3.81 24.89 30.01
C GLN A 111 -3.95 26.41 29.83
N TYR A 112 -5.11 26.90 29.39
CA TYR A 112 -5.28 28.31 29.06
C TYR A 112 -6.11 29.05 30.11
N LYS A 113 -5.73 30.31 30.36
CA LYS A 113 -6.54 31.23 31.19
C LYS A 113 -7.90 31.48 30.53
N PRO A 114 -8.96 31.73 31.32
CA PRO A 114 -10.33 31.93 30.81
C PRO A 114 -10.45 32.97 29.69
N GLU A 115 -9.63 34.02 29.76
CA GLU A 115 -9.55 35.10 28.76
C GLU A 115 -9.12 34.62 27.35
N TYR A 116 -8.32 33.55 27.25
CA TYR A 116 -7.85 32.99 25.97
C TYR A 116 -8.63 31.75 25.51
N GLN A 117 -9.37 31.11 26.43
CA GLN A 117 -10.11 29.87 26.13
C GLN A 117 -11.11 30.07 25.00
N LYS A 118 -11.87 31.16 25.01
CA LYS A 118 -12.88 31.42 23.97
C LYS A 118 -12.28 31.49 22.56
N LYS A 119 -11.16 32.21 22.40
CA LYS A 119 -10.46 32.35 21.12
C LYS A 119 -9.84 31.03 20.66
N ALA A 120 -9.30 30.24 21.60
CA ALA A 120 -8.75 28.93 21.30
C ALA A 120 -9.82 27.91 20.87
N LEU A 121 -10.99 27.92 21.54
CA LEU A 121 -12.13 27.07 21.18
C LEU A 121 -12.71 27.44 19.80
N GLU A 122 -12.87 28.72 19.50
CA GLU A 122 -13.30 29.18 18.17
C GLU A 122 -12.33 28.74 17.06
N ALA A 123 -11.02 28.75 17.33
CA ALA A 123 -10.02 28.27 16.40
C ALA A 123 -10.13 26.75 16.14
N ILE A 124 -10.38 25.96 17.20
CA ILE A 124 -10.60 24.50 17.10
C ILE A 124 -11.85 24.21 16.28
N GLU A 125 -12.96 24.91 16.54
CA GLU A 125 -14.21 24.70 15.81
C GLU A 125 -14.05 25.05 14.32
N ARG A 126 -13.36 26.14 14.01
CA ARG A 126 -13.04 26.51 12.62
C ARG A 126 -12.18 25.45 11.94
N GLN A 127 -11.18 24.92 12.63
CA GLN A 127 -10.33 23.84 12.12
C GLN A 127 -11.13 22.57 11.88
N LYS A 128 -12.05 22.22 12.79
CA LYS A 128 -12.97 21.09 12.65
C LYS A 128 -13.81 21.22 11.38
N GLN A 129 -14.46 22.37 11.17
CA GLN A 129 -15.29 22.61 9.98
C GLN A 129 -14.50 22.53 8.66
N ILE A 130 -13.27 23.09 8.63
CA ILE A 130 -12.40 22.99 7.45
C ILE A 130 -12.03 21.53 7.21
N THR A 131 -11.63 20.82 8.26
CA THR A 131 -11.18 19.44 8.18
C THR A 131 -12.31 18.51 7.73
N GLU A 132 -13.51 18.64 8.29
CA GLU A 132 -14.69 17.86 7.90
C GLU A 132 -15.06 18.03 6.42
N LYS A 133 -14.89 19.23 5.86
CA LYS A 133 -15.14 19.50 4.44
C LYS A 133 -14.00 19.02 3.53
N ALA A 134 -12.76 19.20 3.96
CA ALA A 134 -11.58 18.84 3.16
C ALA A 134 -11.31 17.33 3.16
N MET A 135 -11.58 16.64 4.27
CA MET A 135 -11.24 15.24 4.42
C MET A 135 -11.90 14.30 3.40
N PRO A 136 -13.21 14.37 3.09
CA PRO A 136 -13.79 13.50 2.06
C PRO A 136 -13.16 13.73 0.69
N ILE A 137 -12.78 14.97 0.37
CA ILE A 137 -12.08 15.32 -0.88
C ILE A 137 -10.69 14.67 -0.89
N LEU A 138 -9.92 14.82 0.20
CA LEU A 138 -8.61 14.20 0.34
C LEU A 138 -8.69 12.67 0.26
N PHE A 139 -9.67 12.04 0.91
CA PHE A 139 -9.90 10.60 0.80
C PHE A 139 -10.21 10.18 -0.63
N ALA A 140 -11.06 10.92 -1.35
CA ALA A 140 -11.38 10.64 -2.74
C ALA A 140 -10.14 10.75 -3.65
N ILE A 141 -9.31 11.78 -3.46
CA ILE A 141 -8.05 11.95 -4.21
C ILE A 141 -7.10 10.79 -3.95
N VAL A 142 -6.83 10.46 -2.69
CA VAL A 142 -5.89 9.37 -2.32
C VAL A 142 -6.39 8.01 -2.83
N THR A 143 -7.69 7.76 -2.70
CA THR A 143 -8.33 6.54 -3.23
C THR A 143 -8.23 6.50 -4.75
N GLY A 144 -8.53 7.60 -5.43
CA GLY A 144 -8.45 7.72 -6.88
C GLY A 144 -7.03 7.48 -7.41
N ILE A 145 -6.02 8.06 -6.77
CA ILE A 145 -4.60 7.82 -7.10
C ILE A 145 -4.25 6.34 -6.92
N THR A 146 -4.72 5.71 -5.84
CA THR A 146 -4.45 4.30 -5.54
C THR A 146 -5.09 3.37 -6.59
N ILE A 147 -6.35 3.62 -6.95
CA ILE A 147 -7.05 2.87 -7.99
C ILE A 147 -6.37 3.07 -9.35
N GLY A 148 -6.05 4.32 -9.71
CA GLY A 148 -5.35 4.64 -10.96
C GLY A 148 -4.00 3.92 -11.06
N TRP A 149 -3.23 3.91 -9.96
CA TRP A 149 -1.98 3.18 -9.88
C TRP A 149 -2.14 1.67 -10.11
N ASN A 150 -3.14 1.05 -9.46
CA ASN A 150 -3.42 -0.38 -9.65
C ASN A 150 -3.86 -0.70 -11.08
N ILE A 151 -4.68 0.17 -11.71
CA ILE A 151 -5.09 0.02 -13.11
C ILE A 151 -3.87 0.06 -14.03
N ILE A 152 -2.93 0.97 -13.80
CA ILE A 152 -1.68 1.07 -14.58
C ILE A 152 -0.89 -0.24 -14.47
N ILE A 153 -0.76 -0.81 -13.28
CA ILE A 153 -0.06 -2.10 -13.06
C ILE A 153 -0.75 -3.21 -13.86
N ILE A 154 -2.06 -3.37 -13.70
CA ILE A 154 -2.83 -4.41 -14.38
C ILE A 154 -2.71 -4.26 -15.90
N PHE A 155 -2.90 -3.04 -16.40
CA PHE A 155 -2.80 -2.75 -17.82
C PHE A 155 -1.39 -3.00 -18.36
N PHE A 156 -0.35 -2.60 -17.66
CA PHE A 156 1.03 -2.82 -18.07
C PHE A 156 1.35 -4.32 -18.18
N PHE A 157 1.03 -5.12 -17.15
CA PHE A 157 1.37 -6.54 -17.11
C PHE A 157 0.45 -7.43 -17.97
N THR A 158 -0.71 -6.93 -18.41
CA THR A 158 -1.59 -7.64 -19.34
C THR A 158 -1.23 -7.40 -20.82
N ARG A 159 -0.38 -6.41 -21.13
CA ARG A 159 0.05 -6.14 -22.52
C ARG A 159 0.77 -7.35 -23.16
N PRO A 160 0.46 -7.71 -24.42
CA PRO A 160 1.07 -8.86 -25.11
C PRO A 160 2.60 -8.84 -25.11
N LYS A 161 3.21 -7.70 -25.46
CA LYS A 161 4.68 -7.52 -25.46
C LYS A 161 5.32 -7.80 -24.11
N VAL A 162 4.64 -7.46 -23.01
CA VAL A 162 5.14 -7.75 -21.66
C VAL A 162 4.95 -9.23 -21.36
N LYS A 163 3.79 -9.81 -21.70
CA LYS A 163 3.49 -11.24 -21.51
C LYS A 163 4.54 -12.15 -22.17
N GLU A 164 4.99 -11.83 -23.37
CA GLU A 164 6.02 -12.58 -24.12
C GLU A 164 7.37 -12.65 -23.39
N GLN A 165 7.71 -11.65 -22.58
CA GLN A 165 8.96 -11.65 -21.79
C GLN A 165 8.95 -12.71 -20.68
N PHE A 166 7.77 -13.13 -20.24
CA PHE A 166 7.59 -14.10 -19.16
C PHE A 166 7.37 -15.54 -19.65
N THR A 167 6.97 -15.76 -20.90
CA THR A 167 6.67 -17.11 -21.44
C THR A 167 7.91 -17.89 -21.83
N GLY A 168 8.98 -17.22 -22.29
CA GLY A 168 10.19 -17.94 -22.70
C GLY A 168 11.04 -18.50 -21.54
N ALA A 169 10.72 -18.22 -20.28
CA ALA A 169 11.57 -18.54 -19.12
C ALA A 169 11.50 -20.02 -18.70
N GLU A 170 10.63 -20.80 -19.32
CA GLU A 170 10.41 -22.23 -19.08
C GLU A 170 11.01 -23.10 -20.19
N SER A 171 12.14 -22.73 -20.80
CA SER A 171 12.94 -23.74 -21.50
C SER A 171 13.49 -24.69 -20.45
N PRO A 172 13.03 -25.96 -20.35
CA PRO A 172 13.57 -26.88 -19.39
C PRO A 172 15.04 -27.03 -19.73
N GLN A 173 15.93 -26.77 -18.77
CA GLN A 173 17.18 -27.52 -18.76
C GLN A 173 16.75 -28.98 -18.70
N ARG A 174 16.66 -29.62 -19.87
CA ARG A 174 16.77 -31.06 -19.99
C ARG A 174 18.06 -31.38 -19.24
N SER A 175 17.91 -31.91 -18.04
CA SER A 175 18.98 -32.57 -17.34
C SER A 175 19.61 -33.51 -18.34
N GLY A 176 20.86 -33.23 -18.72
CA GLY A 176 21.70 -34.15 -19.47
C GLY A 176 22.02 -35.37 -18.59
N GLY A 177 20.99 -36.14 -18.29
CA GLY A 177 21.07 -37.50 -17.78
C GLY A 177 21.02 -38.45 -18.95
N ASP A 178 21.93 -38.28 -19.89
CA ASP A 178 22.27 -39.31 -20.86
C ASP A 178 23.73 -39.14 -21.22
N GLN A 179 24.58 -39.91 -20.55
CA GLN A 179 25.79 -40.53 -21.10
C GLN A 179 26.52 -41.26 -19.97
N GLY A 180 26.32 -42.57 -19.95
CA GLY A 180 27.03 -43.47 -19.05
C GLY A 180 26.62 -44.93 -19.19
N ALA A 181 26.31 -45.38 -20.42
CA ALA A 181 26.32 -46.79 -20.75
C ALA A 181 27.70 -47.12 -21.35
N VAL A 182 28.57 -47.72 -20.53
CA VAL A 182 29.67 -48.59 -20.95
C VAL A 182 29.69 -49.77 -19.98
#